data_AF-A0A420MPE0-F1
#
_entry.id   AF-A0A420MPE0-F1
#
_cell.length_a   1.000
_cell.length_b   1.000
_cell.length_c   1.000
_cell.angle_alpha   90.00
_cell.angle_beta   90.00
_cell.angle_gamma   90.00
#
_symmetry.space_group_name_H-M   'P 1'
#
loop_
_entity.id
_entity.type
_entity.pdbx_description
1 polymer ?
#
loop_
_entity_poly.entity_id
_entity_poly.type
_entity_poly.pdbx_seq_one_letter_code
_entity_poly.pdbx_strand_id
1 'polypeptide(L)'
;MPSLDQEMTCATGHQDFGHQDFGHHQAPNHQRTSVIKCDILIIGAGAAGLAAAAAAHDPGLRVILAEKEDHVGGTTFRSGGCMWMPDNFLMQETGIQDNKEQAARYINAVAKLTCSRLEEQAFHGRLRDERLDAFLTQGPEMMRYFREQD
;
A
#
# COMPACT_ATOMS: atom_id res chain seq x y z
N MET A 1 -5.09 -11.08 -31.98
CA MET A 1 -4.61 -9.77 -31.48
C MET A 1 -5.83 -8.85 -31.31
N PRO A 2 -6.45 -8.78 -30.13
CA PRO A 2 -7.41 -7.70 -29.84
C PRO A 2 -6.65 -6.46 -29.36
N SER A 3 -7.17 -5.30 -29.74
CA SER A 3 -6.60 -3.96 -29.62
C SER A 3 -6.51 -3.44 -28.18
N LEU A 4 -5.48 -2.64 -27.97
CA LEU A 4 -5.05 -2.00 -26.73
C LEU A 4 -5.77 -0.66 -26.57
N ASP A 5 -6.90 -0.63 -25.86
CA ASP A 5 -7.55 0.60 -25.40
C ASP A 5 -7.74 0.51 -23.88
N GLN A 6 -6.66 0.78 -23.13
CA GLN A 6 -6.72 1.08 -21.70
C GLN A 6 -6.67 2.60 -21.52
N GLU A 7 -7.85 3.23 -21.54
CA GLU A 7 -7.99 4.61 -21.06
C GLU A 7 -7.84 4.62 -19.52
N MET A 8 -6.70 5.11 -19.07
CA MET A 8 -6.47 5.56 -17.69
C MET A 8 -7.22 6.86 -17.45
N THR A 9 -8.48 6.78 -17.03
CA THR A 9 -9.26 7.98 -16.69
C THR A 9 -9.03 8.35 -15.22
N CYS A 10 -8.16 9.33 -14.99
CA CYS A 10 -8.07 10.07 -13.72
C CYS A 10 -9.22 11.09 -13.68
N ALA A 11 -10.08 11.02 -12.66
CA ALA A 11 -11.13 12.01 -12.45
C ALA A 11 -10.63 13.07 -11.46
N THR A 12 -10.19 14.22 -11.97
CA THR A 12 -9.78 15.36 -11.15
C THR A 12 -11.02 16.16 -10.72
N GLY A 13 -11.28 16.19 -9.41
CA GLY A 13 -12.40 16.91 -8.82
C GLY A 13 -11.97 18.27 -8.28
N HIS A 14 -11.92 19.30 -9.12
CA HIS A 14 -11.76 20.69 -8.67
C HIS A 14 -13.06 21.46 -8.95
N GLN A 15 -13.76 21.92 -7.91
CA GLN A 15 -14.77 22.97 -8.05
C GLN A 15 -14.59 24.04 -6.97
N ASP A 16 -14.47 25.28 -7.46
CA ASP A 16 -14.27 26.51 -6.71
C ASP A 16 -15.50 26.88 -5.86
N PHE A 17 -15.25 27.37 -4.64
CA PHE A 17 -16.28 27.92 -3.76
C PHE A 17 -16.41 29.43 -3.96
N GLY A 18 -17.40 29.86 -4.77
CA GLY A 18 -17.74 31.26 -4.98
C GLY A 18 -19.24 31.52 -4.77
N HIS A 19 -19.53 32.44 -3.86
CA HIS A 19 -20.74 33.24 -3.55
C HIS A 19 -22.17 32.81 -3.98
N GLN A 20 -23.08 33.04 -3.02
CA GLN A 20 -24.48 32.65 -2.84
C GLN A 20 -25.49 33.22 -3.84
N ASP A 21 -26.60 32.49 -4.06
CA ASP A 21 -27.95 33.05 -4.30
C ASP A 21 -29.04 32.06 -3.83
N PHE A 22 -29.89 32.47 -2.88
CA PHE A 22 -31.02 31.69 -2.36
C PHE A 22 -32.28 31.94 -3.21
N GLY A 23 -32.29 31.42 -4.44
CA GLY A 23 -33.51 31.30 -5.25
C GLY A 23 -33.98 29.84 -5.29
N HIS A 24 -35.28 29.60 -5.46
CA HIS A 24 -35.87 28.26 -5.57
C HIS A 24 -35.23 27.46 -6.72
N HIS A 25 -34.13 26.78 -6.42
CA HIS A 25 -33.42 25.92 -7.34
C HIS A 25 -34.13 24.57 -7.34
N GLN A 26 -34.68 24.18 -8.49
CA GLN A 26 -35.00 22.78 -8.75
C GLN A 26 -33.76 21.96 -8.38
N ALA A 27 -33.93 20.97 -7.51
CA ALA A 27 -32.82 20.13 -7.06
C ALA A 27 -32.08 19.61 -8.31
N PRO A 28 -30.74 19.78 -8.39
CA PRO A 28 -29.99 19.34 -9.55
C PRO A 28 -30.24 17.85 -9.75
N ASN A 29 -30.54 17.52 -11.01
CA ASN A 29 -30.73 16.19 -11.56
C ASN A 29 -29.81 15.20 -10.83
N HIS A 30 -30.36 14.15 -10.19
CA HIS A 30 -29.57 13.12 -9.53
C HIS A 30 -28.53 12.60 -10.54
N GLN A 31 -27.30 13.11 -10.46
CA GLN A 31 -26.19 12.59 -11.25
C GLN A 31 -26.12 11.11 -10.90
N ARG A 32 -26.47 10.25 -11.85
CA ARG A 32 -26.38 8.81 -11.68
C ARG A 32 -24.93 8.52 -11.30
N THR A 33 -24.71 8.06 -10.07
CA THR A 33 -23.44 7.51 -9.65
C THR A 33 -23.10 6.38 -10.62
N SER A 34 -22.03 6.53 -11.38
CA SER A 34 -21.52 5.44 -12.22
C SER A 34 -20.96 4.37 -11.28
N VAL A 35 -21.36 3.12 -11.53
CA VAL A 35 -20.85 1.96 -10.78
C VAL A 35 -19.77 1.30 -11.61
N ILE A 36 -18.56 1.23 -11.06
CA ILE A 36 -17.43 0.49 -11.65
C ILE A 36 -17.30 -0.85 -10.92
N LYS A 37 -17.11 -1.94 -11.65
CA LYS A 37 -16.99 -3.29 -11.10
C LYS A 37 -15.55 -3.79 -11.18
N CYS A 38 -15.03 -4.30 -10.08
CA CYS A 38 -13.71 -4.92 -9.96
C CYS A 38 -13.79 -6.21 -9.15
N ASP A 39 -12.73 -7.01 -9.20
CA ASP A 39 -12.56 -8.17 -8.33
C ASP A 39 -11.88 -7.75 -7.03
N ILE A 40 -10.98 -6.75 -7.10
CA ILE A 40 -10.31 -6.12 -5.95
C ILE A 40 -10.32 -4.60 -6.08
N LEU A 41 -10.72 -3.91 -5.01
CA LEU A 41 -10.59 -2.46 -4.83
C LEU A 41 -9.49 -2.17 -3.82
N ILE A 42 -8.51 -1.37 -4.22
CA ILE A 42 -7.40 -0.91 -3.39
C ILE A 42 -7.53 0.59 -3.20
N ILE A 43 -7.43 1.06 -1.96
CA ILE A 43 -7.57 2.47 -1.61
C ILE A 43 -6.21 2.99 -1.14
N GLY A 44 -5.69 4.00 -1.84
CA GLY A 44 -4.39 4.64 -1.65
C GLY A 44 -3.31 4.06 -2.55
N ALA A 45 -2.64 4.90 -3.32
CA ALA A 45 -1.55 4.56 -4.24
C ALA A 45 -0.17 4.87 -3.64
N GLY A 46 0.01 4.65 -2.34
CA GLY A 46 1.33 4.61 -1.70
C GLY A 46 2.06 3.28 -1.96
N ALA A 47 3.24 3.08 -1.35
CA ALA A 47 4.04 1.84 -1.51
C ALA A 47 3.20 0.56 -1.36
N ALA A 48 2.42 0.47 -0.29
CA ALA A 48 1.62 -0.72 0.01
C ALA A 48 0.49 -0.95 -1.01
N GLY A 49 -0.18 0.12 -1.47
CA GLY A 49 -1.28 0.01 -2.42
C GLY A 49 -0.80 -0.34 -3.83
N LEU A 50 0.31 0.26 -4.27
CA LEU A 50 0.94 -0.10 -5.55
C LEU A 50 1.48 -1.55 -5.51
N ALA A 51 2.11 -1.96 -4.40
CA ALA A 51 2.55 -3.33 -4.18
C ALA A 51 1.39 -4.33 -4.28
N ALA A 52 0.29 -4.06 -3.57
CA ALA A 52 -0.90 -4.90 -3.59
C ALA A 52 -1.55 -4.93 -4.98
N ALA A 53 -1.56 -3.80 -5.70
CA ALA A 53 -2.13 -3.71 -7.04
C ALA A 53 -1.37 -4.57 -8.04
N ALA A 54 -0.03 -4.52 -8.01
CA ALA A 54 0.81 -5.37 -8.84
C ALA A 54 0.58 -6.86 -8.55
N ALA A 55 0.69 -7.26 -7.27
CA ALA A 55 0.51 -8.65 -6.87
C ALA A 55 -0.90 -9.20 -7.17
N ALA A 56 -1.94 -8.35 -7.11
CA ALA A 56 -3.30 -8.72 -7.47
C ALA A 56 -3.53 -8.79 -8.98
N HIS A 57 -2.86 -7.93 -9.75
CA HIS A 57 -2.97 -7.89 -11.20
C HIS A 57 -2.34 -9.12 -11.87
N ASP A 58 -1.20 -9.60 -11.37
CA ASP A 58 -0.46 -10.73 -11.96
C ASP A 58 -1.26 -12.02 -12.17
N PRO A 59 -2.13 -12.47 -11.23
CA PRO A 59 -3.03 -13.61 -11.47
C PRO A 59 -4.25 -13.26 -12.37
N GLY A 60 -4.32 -12.06 -12.94
CA GLY A 60 -5.36 -11.62 -13.88
C GLY A 60 -6.61 -11.03 -13.25
N LEU A 61 -6.56 -10.60 -11.98
CA LEU A 61 -7.72 -9.98 -11.32
C LEU A 61 -7.95 -8.56 -11.87
N ARG A 62 -9.22 -8.17 -11.99
CA ARG A 62 -9.56 -6.77 -12.32
C ARG A 62 -9.40 -5.91 -11.08
N VAL A 63 -8.31 -5.16 -11.03
CA VAL A 63 -7.95 -4.27 -9.92
C VAL A 63 -8.40 -2.85 -10.21
N ILE A 64 -9.05 -2.20 -9.24
CA ILE A 64 -9.20 -0.74 -9.20
C ILE A 64 -8.33 -0.22 -8.07
N LEU A 65 -7.41 0.70 -8.40
CA LEU A 65 -6.62 1.46 -7.44
C LEU A 65 -7.16 2.88 -7.37
N ALA A 66 -7.68 3.27 -6.22
CA ALA A 66 -8.24 4.60 -5.98
C ALA A 66 -7.25 5.44 -5.18
N GLU A 67 -6.77 6.55 -5.76
CA GLU A 67 -5.94 7.56 -5.10
C GLU A 67 -6.74 8.86 -4.99
N LYS A 68 -6.54 9.59 -3.89
CA LYS A 68 -7.18 10.87 -3.63
C LYS A 68 -6.56 11.98 -4.46
N GLU A 69 -5.24 11.95 -4.61
CA GLU A 69 -4.47 12.97 -5.31
C GLU A 69 -4.33 12.68 -6.81
N ASP A 70 -4.01 13.70 -7.59
CA ASP A 70 -3.77 13.59 -9.04
C ASP A 70 -2.44 12.87 -9.38
N HIS A 71 -1.72 12.40 -8.37
CA HIS A 71 -0.46 11.67 -8.51
C HIS A 71 -0.38 10.51 -7.51
N VAL A 72 0.31 9.44 -7.90
CA VAL A 72 0.59 8.32 -7.01
C VAL A 72 1.72 8.63 -6.02
N GLY A 73 1.88 7.76 -5.03
CA GLY A 73 3.02 7.70 -4.13
C GLY A 73 2.75 8.17 -2.71
N GLY A 74 1.79 9.07 -2.48
CA GLY A 74 1.46 9.56 -1.13
C GLY A 74 2.69 10.00 -0.33
N THR A 75 2.81 9.58 0.93
CA THR A 75 4.02 9.87 1.75
C THR A 75 5.25 9.11 1.27
N THR A 76 5.09 7.97 0.58
CA THR A 76 6.21 7.21 -0.01
C THR A 76 6.96 8.07 -1.03
N PHE A 77 6.27 8.90 -1.82
CA PHE A 77 6.90 9.81 -2.78
C PHE A 77 7.92 10.76 -2.11
N ARG A 78 7.66 11.15 -0.86
CA ARG A 78 8.54 12.03 -0.07
C ARG A 78 9.54 11.27 0.81
N SER A 79 9.44 9.94 0.87
CA SER A 79 10.35 9.12 1.65
C SER A 79 11.71 9.06 0.97
N GLY A 80 12.79 8.84 1.72
CA GLY A 80 14.11 8.60 1.14
C GLY A 80 14.24 7.27 0.39
N GLY A 81 13.14 6.56 0.15
CA GLY A 81 13.11 5.27 -0.55
C GLY A 81 13.74 4.11 0.23
N CYS A 82 14.19 4.33 1.47
CA CYS A 82 14.82 3.30 2.27
C CYS A 82 13.78 2.30 2.79
N MET A 83 13.96 1.03 2.45
CA MET A 83 13.19 -0.08 2.98
C MET A 83 14.05 -0.84 3.99
N TRP A 84 13.56 -0.97 5.22
CA TRP A 84 14.20 -1.85 6.21
C TRP A 84 13.69 -3.27 5.99
N MET A 85 14.45 -4.08 5.26
CA MET A 85 14.14 -5.48 5.03
C MET A 85 15.34 -6.35 5.42
N PRO A 86 15.26 -7.12 6.50
CA PRO A 86 16.33 -8.03 6.89
C PRO A 86 16.34 -9.27 5.99
N ASP A 87 17.42 -10.07 6.06
CA ASP A 87 17.53 -11.36 5.37
C ASP A 87 17.13 -11.33 3.88
N ASN A 88 17.48 -10.25 3.19
CA ASN A 88 17.14 -10.06 1.77
C ASN A 88 18.29 -10.47 0.84
N PHE A 89 17.96 -10.72 -0.43
CA PHE A 89 18.90 -11.22 -1.42
C PHE A 89 20.09 -10.25 -1.69
N LEU A 90 19.89 -8.93 -1.57
CA LEU A 90 20.97 -7.94 -1.77
C LEU A 90 22.03 -8.03 -0.66
N MET A 91 21.63 -8.38 0.56
CA MET A 91 22.57 -8.63 1.67
C MET A 91 23.44 -9.85 1.35
N GLN A 92 22.83 -10.91 0.83
CA GLN A 92 23.53 -12.13 0.42
C GLN A 92 24.53 -11.84 -0.72
N GLU A 93 24.12 -11.07 -1.73
CA GLU A 93 24.98 -10.64 -2.85
C GLU A 93 26.18 -9.79 -2.39
N THR A 94 26.03 -9.04 -1.31
CA THR A 94 27.09 -8.19 -0.72
C THR A 94 27.85 -8.86 0.42
N GLY A 95 27.57 -10.14 0.70
CA GLY A 95 28.25 -10.92 1.73
C GLY A 95 27.87 -10.54 3.18
N ILE A 96 26.81 -9.75 3.37
CA ILE A 96 26.29 -9.41 4.69
C ILE A 96 25.51 -10.61 5.24
N GLN A 97 25.93 -11.11 6.39
CA GLN A 97 25.28 -12.23 7.07
C GLN A 97 24.13 -11.72 7.95
N ASP A 98 22.91 -12.15 7.65
CA ASP A 98 21.70 -11.90 8.43
C ASP A 98 20.75 -13.11 8.32
N ASN A 99 19.74 -13.18 9.18
CA ASN A 99 18.67 -14.18 9.10
C ASN A 99 17.41 -13.71 9.84
N LYS A 100 16.29 -14.36 9.50
CA LYS A 100 14.99 -14.20 10.18
C LYS A 100 15.09 -14.21 11.71
N GLU A 101 15.86 -15.11 12.33
CA GLU A 101 15.98 -15.18 13.80
C GLU A 101 16.71 -13.96 14.38
N GLN A 102 17.79 -13.51 13.73
CA GLN A 102 18.52 -12.31 14.10
C GLN A 102 17.63 -11.07 14.02
N ALA A 103 16.89 -10.94 12.93
CA ALA A 103 15.95 -9.85 12.71
C ALA A 103 14.81 -9.82 13.72
N ALA A 104 14.19 -10.98 14.00
CA ALA A 104 13.14 -11.11 15.01
C ALA A 104 13.64 -10.70 16.40
N ARG A 105 14.86 -11.10 16.77
CA ARG A 105 15.47 -10.68 18.04
C ARG A 105 15.68 -9.17 18.09
N TYR A 106 16.17 -8.57 17.00
CA TYR A 106 16.38 -7.13 16.91
C TYR A 106 15.06 -6.35 17.08
N ILE A 107 14.02 -6.68 16.31
CA ILE A 107 12.71 -6.03 16.38
C ILE A 107 12.14 -6.13 17.80
N ASN A 108 12.19 -7.31 18.42
CA ASN A 108 11.70 -7.52 19.77
C ASN A 108 12.51 -6.73 20.82
N ALA A 109 13.82 -6.58 20.63
CA ALA A 109 14.66 -5.78 21.52
C ALA A 109 14.32 -4.27 21.40
N VAL A 110 14.22 -3.75 20.17
CA VAL A 110 13.88 -2.34 19.92
C VAL A 110 12.48 -2.01 20.44
N ALA A 111 11.49 -2.87 20.20
CA ALA A 111 10.13 -2.68 20.68
C ALA A 111 10.05 -2.57 22.21
N LYS A 112 10.91 -3.29 22.95
CA LYS A 112 11.00 -3.18 24.41
C LYS A 112 11.58 -1.85 24.88
N LEU A 113 12.46 -1.22 24.10
CA LEU A 113 13.10 0.05 24.45
C LEU A 113 12.20 1.25 24.18
N THR A 114 11.37 1.19 23.12
CA THR A 114 10.54 2.31 22.68
C THR A 114 9.15 2.35 23.32
N CYS A 115 8.63 1.21 23.76
CA CYS A 115 7.34 1.10 24.42
C CYS A 115 7.48 1.14 25.96
N SER A 116 7.67 2.34 26.53
CA SER A 116 7.81 2.54 27.99
C SER A 116 6.51 2.87 28.73
N ARG A 117 5.38 3.01 28.03
CA ARG A 117 4.05 3.22 28.65
C ARG A 117 2.97 2.47 27.87
N LEU A 118 2.03 1.91 28.63
CA LEU A 118 0.78 1.25 28.25
C LEU A 118 0.87 -0.29 28.09
N GLU A 119 0.41 -0.93 29.16
CA GLU A 119 -0.51 -2.07 29.12
C GLU A 119 -0.04 -3.34 28.42
N GLU A 120 0.46 -4.24 29.26
CA GLU A 120 0.12 -5.68 29.26
C GLU A 120 -0.49 -6.24 27.97
N GLN A 121 0.35 -6.97 27.23
CA GLN A 121 0.22 -8.41 26.98
C GLN A 121 -1.07 -9.02 26.39
N ALA A 122 -2.22 -8.35 26.32
CA ALA A 122 -3.48 -9.09 26.23
C ALA A 122 -4.20 -9.03 24.91
N PHE A 123 -4.03 -8.01 24.05
CA PHE A 123 -4.84 -8.00 22.84
C PHE A 123 -4.28 -8.88 21.72
N HIS A 124 -2.97 -8.89 21.42
CA HIS A 124 -2.47 -9.82 20.39
C HIS A 124 -0.96 -10.15 20.47
N GLY A 125 -0.52 -10.87 21.50
CA GLY A 125 0.79 -11.55 21.42
C GLY A 125 0.88 -12.40 20.15
N ARG A 126 -0.17 -13.21 19.88
CA ARG A 126 -0.27 -14.03 18.67
C ARG A 126 -0.33 -13.25 17.35
N LEU A 127 -1.16 -12.20 17.20
CA LEU A 127 -1.14 -11.44 15.92
C LEU A 127 0.15 -10.64 15.75
N ARG A 128 0.83 -10.22 16.83
CA ARG A 128 2.16 -9.63 16.70
C ARG A 128 3.15 -10.67 16.18
N ASP A 129 3.11 -11.88 16.72
CA ASP A 129 3.98 -12.98 16.29
C ASP A 129 3.69 -13.37 14.83
N GLU A 130 2.42 -13.50 14.44
CA GLU A 130 2.03 -13.80 13.05
C GLU A 130 2.39 -12.67 12.08
N ARG A 131 2.19 -11.40 12.45
CA ARG A 131 2.58 -10.27 11.59
C ARG A 131 4.09 -10.15 11.46
N LEU A 132 4.83 -10.39 12.55
CA LEU A 132 6.28 -10.40 12.53
C LEU A 132 6.79 -11.55 11.67
N ASP A 133 6.23 -12.74 11.83
CA ASP A 133 6.56 -13.91 11.03
C ASP A 133 6.26 -13.67 9.54
N ALA A 134 5.08 -13.14 9.21
CA ALA A 134 4.71 -12.78 7.85
C ALA A 134 5.64 -11.72 7.27
N PHE A 135 5.96 -10.67 8.02
CA PHE A 135 6.90 -9.63 7.59
C PHE A 135 8.29 -10.20 7.26
N LEU A 136 8.84 -11.03 8.16
CA LEU A 136 10.18 -11.60 7.98
C LEU A 136 10.23 -12.72 6.93
N THR A 137 9.09 -13.36 6.64
CA THR A 137 9.02 -14.42 5.62
C THR A 137 8.72 -13.85 4.24
N GLN A 138 7.71 -12.98 4.14
CA GLN A 138 7.21 -12.46 2.85
C GLN A 138 8.01 -11.23 2.39
N GLY A 139 8.64 -10.51 3.32
CA GLY A 139 9.37 -9.30 3.00
C GLY A 139 10.54 -9.49 2.01
N PRO A 140 11.46 -10.46 2.24
CA PRO A 140 12.52 -10.78 1.28
C PRO A 140 11.98 -11.24 -0.08
N GLU A 141 10.90 -12.03 -0.10
CA GLU A 141 10.26 -12.51 -1.33
C GLU A 141 9.59 -11.37 -2.10
N MET A 142 8.96 -10.42 -1.40
CA MET A 142 8.43 -9.19 -2.00
C MET A 142 9.53 -8.37 -2.68
N MET A 143 10.74 -8.29 -2.09
CA MET A 143 11.86 -7.61 -2.74
C MET A 143 12.31 -8.33 -4.02
N ARG A 144 12.35 -9.67 -4.02
CA ARG A 144 12.67 -10.46 -5.23
C ARG A 144 11.62 -10.26 -6.30
N TYR A 145 10.35 -10.35 -5.92
CA TYR A 145 9.22 -10.06 -6.79
C TYR A 145 9.39 -8.72 -7.51
N PHE A 146 9.67 -7.62 -6.79
CA PHE A 146 9.87 -6.33 -7.46
C PHE A 146 11.12 -6.23 -8.34
N ARG A 147 12.17 -7.01 -8.06
CA ARG A 147 13.37 -7.08 -8.91
C ARG A 147 13.09 -7.79 -10.23
N GLU A 148 12.16 -8.74 -10.24
CA GLU A 148 11.84 -9.58 -11.40
C GLU A 148 10.83 -8.94 -12.35
N GLN A 149 10.27 -7.77 -12.01
CA GLN A 149 9.26 -7.05 -12.80
C GLN A 149 9.86 -6.08 -13.85
N ASP A 150 11.14 -6.28 -14.22
CA ASP A 150 11.87 -5.52 -15.25
C ASP A 150 11.56 -6.01 -16.69
#